data_AF-A0AA50KLP6-F1
#
_entry.id   AF-A0AA50KLP6-F1
#
_cell.length_a   1.000
_cell.length_b   1.000
_cell.length_c   1.000
_cell.angle_alpha   90.00
_cell.angle_beta   90.00
_cell.angle_gamma   90.00
#
_symmetry.space_group_name_H-M   'P 1'
#
loop_
_entity.id
_entity.type
_entity.pdbx_description
1 polymer ?
#
loop_
_entity_poly.entity_id
_entity_poly.type
_entity_poly.pdbx_seq_one_letter_code
_entity_poly.pdbx_strand_id
1 'polypeptide(L)'
;MAVRDPAAFSTIKANIASRAMIMEQIPKQLADFLLQVSDNKYIILLLINFLLLLIGMIVDDISGSVLAAVIFLPVINQLGIHPIHFAAIVGVNLGLGNVSPPCAPMLYMAGGVSKLSLDKYIAPTLKFLVFGHLPMVFLVTFIPELSLFLPQQLMGVE
;
A
#
# COMPACT_ATOMS: atom_id res chain seq x y z
N MET A 1 8.67 44.86 -3.72
CA MET A 1 7.59 44.72 -4.71
C MET A 1 6.76 43.50 -4.31
N ALA A 2 5.59 43.75 -3.71
CA ALA A 2 4.42 42.87 -3.49
C ALA A 2 4.57 41.44 -2.91
N VAL A 3 4.97 41.29 -1.63
CA VAL A 3 4.68 40.07 -0.82
C VAL A 3 4.14 40.47 0.56
N ARG A 4 3.10 41.31 0.58
CA ARG A 4 2.51 41.79 1.84
C ARG A 4 1.00 42.03 1.72
N ASP A 5 0.33 41.25 0.88
CA ASP A 5 -1.12 41.27 0.80
C ASP A 5 -1.69 40.28 1.82
N PRO A 6 -2.32 40.73 2.93
CA PRO A 6 -2.88 39.83 3.94
C PRO A 6 -3.96 38.91 3.38
N ALA A 7 -4.58 39.29 2.25
CA ALA A 7 -5.50 38.45 1.49
C ALA A 7 -4.82 37.21 0.88
N ALA A 8 -3.58 37.33 0.38
CA ALA A 8 -2.82 36.20 -0.17
C ALA A 8 -2.42 35.19 0.91
N PHE A 9 -2.13 35.66 2.13
CA PHE A 9 -1.83 34.78 3.26
C PHE A 9 -3.08 34.04 3.76
N SER A 10 -4.25 34.70 3.72
CA SER A 10 -5.55 34.11 4.04
C SER A 10 -5.97 33.05 3.02
N THR A 11 -5.81 33.31 1.71
CA THR A 11 -6.13 32.34 0.65
C THR A 11 -5.21 31.12 0.65
N ILE A 12 -3.91 31.28 0.99
CA ILE A 12 -2.99 30.15 1.16
C ILE A 12 -3.42 29.28 2.35
N LYS A 13 -3.75 29.88 3.51
CA LYS A 13 -4.25 29.14 4.68
C LYS A 13 -5.57 28.42 4.41
N ALA A 14 -6.50 29.07 3.73
CA ALA A 14 -7.76 28.46 3.32
C ALA A 14 -7.56 27.29 2.36
N ASN A 15 -6.63 27.40 1.40
CA ASN A 15 -6.27 26.28 0.52
C ASN A 15 -5.59 25.14 1.28
N ILE A 16 -4.68 25.41 2.21
CA ILE A 16 -4.04 24.36 3.03
C ILE A 16 -5.08 23.68 3.92
N ALA A 17 -5.97 24.43 4.56
CA ALA A 17 -7.05 23.88 5.40
C ALA A 17 -8.06 23.06 4.58
N SER A 18 -8.44 23.53 3.39
CA SER A 18 -9.30 22.79 2.46
C SER A 18 -8.61 21.50 1.98
N ARG A 19 -7.34 21.57 1.59
CA ARG A 19 -6.55 20.38 1.23
C ARG A 19 -6.37 19.42 2.39
N ALA A 20 -6.21 19.92 3.62
CA ALA A 20 -6.14 19.09 4.82
C ALA A 20 -7.47 18.39 5.09
N MET A 21 -8.62 19.08 4.98
CA MET A 21 -9.93 18.45 5.12
C MET A 21 -10.20 17.41 4.02
N ILE A 22 -9.79 17.67 2.77
CA ILE A 22 -9.90 16.70 1.66
C ILE A 22 -9.00 15.49 1.94
N MET A 23 -7.79 15.71 2.45
CA MET A 23 -6.89 14.62 2.84
C MET A 23 -7.37 13.84 4.06
N GLU A 24 -8.19 14.40 4.94
CA GLU A 24 -8.85 13.64 6.02
C GLU A 24 -10.13 12.93 5.54
N GLN A 25 -10.87 13.54 4.61
CA GLN A 25 -12.13 12.97 4.11
C GLN A 25 -11.90 11.72 3.27
N ILE A 26 -10.86 11.65 2.43
CA ILE A 26 -10.63 10.48 1.58
C ILE A 26 -10.32 9.22 2.41
N PRO A 27 -9.36 9.22 3.36
CA PRO A 27 -9.12 8.08 4.24
C PRO A 27 -10.33 7.71 5.07
N LYS A 28 -11.09 8.71 5.57
CA LYS A 28 -12.26 8.48 6.41
C LYS A 28 -13.44 7.89 5.63
N GLN A 29 -13.72 8.40 4.44
CA GLN A 29 -14.73 7.83 3.54
C GLN A 29 -14.37 6.42 3.10
N LEU A 30 -13.08 6.15 2.85
CA LEU A 30 -12.61 4.80 2.55
C LEU A 30 -12.76 3.89 3.76
N ALA A 31 -12.40 4.35 4.97
CA ALA A 31 -12.60 3.62 6.22
C ALA A 31 -14.08 3.28 6.45
N ASP A 32 -14.96 4.27 6.31
CA ASP A 32 -16.41 4.11 6.46
C ASP A 32 -16.97 3.14 5.41
N PHE A 33 -16.47 3.18 4.18
CA PHE A 33 -16.84 2.22 3.13
C PHE A 33 -16.38 0.79 3.46
N LEU A 34 -15.14 0.62 3.94
CA LEU A 34 -14.60 -0.68 4.33
C LEU A 34 -15.33 -1.26 5.55
N LEU A 35 -15.68 -0.43 6.52
CA LEU A 35 -16.44 -0.81 7.71
C LEU A 35 -17.90 -1.12 7.41
N GLN A 36 -18.52 -0.44 6.42
CA GLN A 36 -19.87 -0.79 5.94
C GLN A 36 -19.92 -2.17 5.26
N VAL A 37 -18.82 -2.61 4.64
CA VAL A 37 -18.78 -3.90 3.94
C VAL A 37 -18.70 -5.06 4.94
N SER A 38 -17.97 -4.93 6.06
CA SER A 38 -17.85 -6.00 7.06
C SER A 38 -17.20 -5.54 8.37
N ASP A 39 -17.74 -5.97 9.52
CA ASP A 39 -17.16 -5.76 10.86
C ASP A 39 -15.97 -6.69 11.19
N ASN A 40 -15.74 -7.72 10.36
CA ASN A 40 -14.66 -8.69 10.63
C ASN A 40 -13.29 -8.17 10.18
N LYS A 41 -12.37 -8.02 11.13
CA LYS A 41 -10.96 -7.61 10.95
C LYS A 41 -10.25 -8.35 9.81
N TYR A 42 -10.47 -9.65 9.67
CA TYR A 42 -9.83 -10.45 8.63
C TYR A 42 -10.34 -10.15 7.22
N ILE A 43 -11.63 -9.82 7.09
CA ILE A 43 -12.25 -9.48 5.80
C ILE A 43 -11.76 -8.10 5.34
N ILE A 44 -11.69 -7.13 6.25
CA ILE A 44 -11.16 -5.80 5.96
C ILE A 44 -9.67 -5.88 5.55
N LEU A 45 -8.87 -6.67 6.26
CA LEU A 45 -7.46 -6.90 5.90
C LEU A 45 -7.30 -7.51 4.50
N LEU A 46 -8.15 -8.47 4.14
CA LEU A 46 -8.19 -9.07 2.81
C LEU A 46 -8.55 -8.04 1.72
N LEU A 47 -9.53 -7.18 2.00
CA LEU A 47 -9.96 -6.12 1.10
C LEU A 47 -8.87 -5.05 0.91
N ILE A 48 -8.16 -4.70 1.98
CA ILE A 48 -7.00 -3.81 1.95
C ILE A 48 -5.86 -4.43 1.13
N ASN A 49 -5.55 -5.71 1.30
CA ASN A 49 -4.56 -6.42 0.47
C ASN A 49 -4.92 -6.35 -1.01
N PHE A 50 -6.19 -6.61 -1.35
CA PHE A 50 -6.66 -6.53 -2.72
C PHE A 50 -6.54 -5.11 -3.31
N LEU A 51 -6.91 -4.07 -2.55
CA LEU A 51 -6.72 -2.68 -2.96
C LEU A 51 -5.24 -2.32 -3.11
N LEU A 52 -4.37 -2.75 -2.19
CA LEU A 52 -2.94 -2.53 -2.23
C LEU A 52 -2.30 -3.17 -3.47
N LEU A 53 -2.76 -4.37 -3.84
CA LEU A 53 -2.32 -5.08 -5.03
C LEU A 53 -2.71 -4.32 -6.30
N LEU A 54 -3.95 -3.82 -6.39
CA LEU A 54 -4.40 -3.00 -7.53
C LEU A 54 -3.63 -1.68 -7.63
N ILE A 55 -3.36 -1.03 -6.50
CA ILE A 55 -2.57 0.21 -6.46
C ILE A 55 -1.12 -0.08 -6.88
N GLY A 56 -0.51 -1.14 -6.35
CA GLY A 56 0.85 -1.55 -6.67
C GLY A 56 1.03 -2.05 -8.10
N MET A 57 -0.04 -2.41 -8.79
CA MET A 57 0.02 -2.70 -10.23
C MET A 57 0.21 -1.43 -11.06
N ILE A 58 -0.33 -0.28 -10.63
CA ILE A 58 -0.37 0.96 -11.42
C ILE A 58 0.75 1.93 -10.99
N VAL A 59 1.09 1.93 -9.71
CA VAL A 59 1.98 2.89 -9.07
C VAL A 59 3.30 2.19 -8.68
N ASP A 60 4.42 2.91 -8.78
CA ASP A 60 5.73 2.41 -8.34
C ASP A 60 5.79 2.14 -6.81
N ASP A 61 6.75 1.32 -6.36
CA ASP A 61 6.85 0.89 -4.95
C ASP A 61 6.93 2.08 -3.96
N ILE A 62 7.63 3.15 -4.33
CA ILE A 62 7.88 4.29 -3.45
C ILE A 62 6.61 5.14 -3.35
N SER A 63 6.06 5.55 -4.48
CA SER A 63 4.82 6.34 -4.49
C SER A 63 3.64 5.56 -3.91
N GLY A 64 3.57 4.25 -4.19
CA GLY A 64 2.53 3.37 -3.69
C GLY A 64 2.58 3.22 -2.17
N SER A 65 3.78 3.08 -1.59
CA SER A 65 3.92 2.88 -0.14
C SER A 65 3.59 4.15 0.64
N VAL A 66 3.94 5.32 0.10
CA VAL A 66 3.54 6.63 0.65
C VAL A 66 2.02 6.81 0.58
N LEU A 67 1.40 6.47 -0.56
CA LEU A 67 -0.05 6.54 -0.73
C LEU A 67 -0.78 5.63 0.26
N ALA A 68 -0.30 4.38 0.39
CA ALA A 68 -0.84 3.41 1.31
C ALA A 68 -0.71 3.86 2.77
N ALA A 69 0.43 4.45 3.14
CA ALA A 69 0.63 5.00 4.47
C ALA A 69 -0.33 6.15 4.77
N VAL A 70 -0.54 7.09 3.85
CA VAL A 70 -1.45 8.23 4.11
C VAL A 70 -2.91 7.77 4.19
N ILE A 71 -3.32 6.81 3.36
CA ILE A 71 -4.72 6.39 3.25
C ILE A 71 -5.10 5.33 4.29
N PHE A 72 -4.30 4.27 4.44
CA PHE A 72 -4.71 3.11 5.22
C PHE A 72 -4.22 3.14 6.66
N LEU A 73 -3.14 3.87 6.99
CA LEU A 73 -2.65 4.01 8.37
C LEU A 73 -3.73 4.46 9.38
N PRO A 74 -4.59 5.45 9.10
CA PRO A 74 -5.68 5.81 10.02
C PRO A 74 -6.77 4.73 10.13
N VAL A 75 -6.91 3.86 9.13
CA VAL A 75 -7.90 2.76 9.11
C VAL A 75 -7.41 1.57 9.95
N ILE A 76 -6.15 1.16 9.75
CA ILE A 76 -5.53 0.07 10.49
C ILE A 76 -5.28 0.40 11.97
N ASN A 77 -5.03 1.67 12.31
CA ASN A 77 -5.00 2.11 13.70
C ASN A 77 -6.37 1.97 14.40
N GLN A 78 -7.48 2.23 13.70
CA GLN A 78 -8.83 2.00 14.24
C GLN A 78 -9.13 0.50 14.43
N LEU A 79 -8.53 -0.37 13.61
CA LEU A 79 -8.66 -1.83 13.69
C LEU A 79 -7.70 -2.48 14.73
N GLY A 80 -6.92 -1.68 15.45
CA GLY A 80 -5.93 -2.16 16.42
C GLY A 80 -4.86 -3.05 15.79
N ILE A 81 -4.38 -2.68 14.59
CA ILE A 81 -3.28 -3.39 13.91
C ILE A 81 -2.00 -2.59 14.11
N HIS A 82 -0.91 -3.28 14.47
CA HIS A 82 0.37 -2.63 14.69
C HIS A 82 0.91 -2.00 13.38
N PRO A 83 1.38 -0.74 13.39
CA PRO A 83 1.87 -0.06 12.18
C PRO A 83 2.98 -0.80 11.44
N ILE A 84 3.86 -1.49 12.18
CA ILE A 84 4.96 -2.28 11.60
C ILE A 84 4.41 -3.47 10.79
N HIS A 85 3.40 -4.16 11.32
CA HIS A 85 2.76 -5.25 10.60
C HIS A 85 2.07 -4.76 9.33
N PHE A 86 1.39 -3.61 9.41
CA PHE A 86 0.83 -2.97 8.23
C PHE A 86 1.89 -2.57 7.21
N ALA A 87 3.03 -2.01 7.63
CA ALA A 87 4.13 -1.69 6.73
C ALA A 87 4.68 -2.94 6.01
N ALA A 88 4.73 -4.09 6.69
CA ALA A 88 5.10 -5.37 6.09
C ALA A 88 4.05 -5.81 5.04
N ILE A 89 2.75 -5.71 5.35
CA ILE A 89 1.67 -6.01 4.40
C ILE A 89 1.79 -5.12 3.15
N VAL A 90 1.98 -3.81 3.33
CA VAL A 90 2.15 -2.86 2.22
C VAL A 90 3.35 -3.26 1.36
N GLY A 91 4.52 -3.47 1.98
CA GLY A 91 5.73 -3.84 1.24
C GLY A 91 5.57 -5.10 0.40
N VAL A 92 4.92 -6.14 0.95
CA VAL A 92 4.70 -7.40 0.23
C VAL A 92 3.66 -7.24 -0.89
N ASN A 93 2.56 -6.51 -0.67
CA ASN A 93 1.53 -6.32 -1.71
C ASN A 93 2.03 -5.45 -2.87
N LEU A 94 2.79 -4.40 -2.59
CA LEU A 94 3.34 -3.53 -3.62
C LEU A 94 4.42 -4.23 -4.43
N GLY A 95 5.31 -4.97 -3.76
CA GLY A 95 6.28 -5.84 -4.44
C GLY A 95 5.60 -6.84 -5.38
N LEU A 96 4.48 -7.43 -4.95
CA LEU A 96 3.67 -8.30 -5.79
C LEU A 96 3.00 -7.56 -6.96
N GLY A 97 2.52 -6.34 -6.74
CA GLY A 97 1.96 -5.48 -7.78
C GLY A 97 2.93 -5.22 -8.92
N ASN A 98 4.20 -4.97 -8.59
CA ASN A 98 5.25 -4.64 -9.57
C ASN A 98 5.71 -5.79 -10.46
N VAL A 99 5.49 -7.03 -10.03
CA VAL A 99 5.72 -8.24 -10.87
C VAL A 99 4.45 -8.73 -11.57
N SER A 100 3.28 -8.19 -11.22
CA SER A 100 2.00 -8.62 -11.79
C SER A 100 1.77 -8.04 -13.20
N PRO A 101 1.32 -8.86 -14.19
CA PRO A 101 1.25 -8.49 -15.62
C PRO A 101 0.55 -7.19 -16.07
N PRO A 102 -0.48 -6.60 -15.40
CA PRO A 102 -1.23 -5.50 -16.01
C PRO A 102 -0.41 -4.24 -16.27
N CYS A 103 0.62 -3.93 -15.48
CA CYS A 103 1.65 -2.94 -15.86
C CYS A 103 3.09 -3.39 -15.56
N ALA A 104 3.29 -4.42 -14.72
CA ALA A 104 4.52 -5.21 -14.48
C ALA A 104 5.87 -4.50 -14.76
N PRO A 105 6.15 -3.31 -14.18
CA PRO A 105 7.31 -2.52 -14.55
C PRO A 105 8.63 -3.28 -14.38
N MET A 106 8.73 -4.10 -13.32
CA MET A 106 9.91 -4.95 -13.09
C MET A 106 10.03 -6.08 -14.11
N LEU A 107 8.91 -6.67 -14.56
CA LEU A 107 8.89 -7.73 -15.58
C LEU A 107 9.31 -7.20 -16.95
N TYR A 108 8.88 -5.99 -17.31
CA TYR A 108 9.30 -5.32 -18.55
C TYR A 108 10.76 -4.86 -18.49
N MET A 109 11.21 -4.32 -17.35
CA MET A 109 12.62 -3.96 -17.14
C MET A 109 13.54 -5.18 -17.26
N ALA A 110 13.15 -6.32 -16.67
CA ALA A 110 13.90 -7.56 -16.79
C ALA A 110 14.03 -8.03 -18.24
N GLY A 111 12.98 -7.90 -19.06
CA GLY A 111 13.02 -8.20 -20.50
C GLY A 111 14.00 -7.32 -21.27
N GLY A 112 14.04 -6.02 -20.94
CA GLY A 112 14.99 -5.07 -21.54
C GLY A 112 16.45 -5.43 -21.26
N VAL A 113 16.77 -5.91 -20.06
CA VAL A 113 18.14 -6.32 -19.68
C VAL A 113 18.49 -7.70 -20.26
N SER A 114 17.54 -8.64 -20.26
CA SER A 114 17.78 -10.03 -20.67
C SER A 114 17.65 -10.28 -22.19
N LYS A 115 17.17 -9.30 -22.98
CA LYS A 115 16.96 -9.38 -24.44
C LYS A 115 16.09 -10.57 -24.90
N LEU A 116 15.29 -11.13 -24.00
CA LEU A 116 14.36 -12.21 -24.28
C LEU A 116 12.95 -11.66 -24.51
N SER A 117 12.18 -12.28 -25.39
CA SER A 117 10.77 -11.94 -25.60
C SER A 117 9.93 -12.23 -24.34
N LEU A 118 9.01 -11.32 -24.00
CA LEU A 118 8.12 -11.39 -22.82
C LEU A 118 7.50 -12.78 -22.63
N ASP A 119 7.07 -13.41 -23.73
CA ASP A 119 6.38 -14.70 -23.73
C ASP A 119 7.19 -15.85 -23.10
N LYS A 120 8.53 -15.77 -23.13
CA LYS A 120 9.39 -16.86 -22.63
C LYS A 120 9.52 -16.89 -21.11
N TYR A 121 9.41 -15.73 -20.47
CA TYR A 121 9.64 -15.60 -19.03
C TYR A 121 8.38 -15.20 -18.25
N ILE A 122 7.33 -14.70 -18.90
CA ILE A 122 6.06 -14.38 -18.25
C ILE A 122 5.38 -15.60 -17.61
N ALA A 123 5.41 -16.76 -18.28
CA ALA A 123 4.78 -17.98 -17.77
C ALA A 123 5.48 -18.56 -16.53
N PRO A 124 6.82 -18.67 -16.48
CA PRO A 124 7.55 -18.94 -15.24
C PRO A 124 7.28 -17.92 -14.14
N THR A 125 7.30 -16.62 -14.46
CA THR A 125 7.10 -15.56 -13.46
C THR A 125 5.69 -15.61 -12.85
N LEU A 126 4.66 -15.83 -13.66
CA LEU A 126 3.29 -16.02 -13.17
C LEU A 126 3.16 -17.25 -12.26
N LYS A 127 3.87 -18.35 -12.56
CA LYS A 127 3.90 -19.52 -11.65
C LYS A 127 4.54 -19.16 -10.31
N PHE A 128 5.66 -18.44 -10.30
CA PHE A 128 6.27 -17.99 -9.04
C PHE A 128 5.38 -17.01 -8.27
N LEU A 129 4.66 -16.14 -8.99
CA LEU A 129 3.73 -15.18 -8.39
C LEU A 129 2.57 -15.89 -7.68
N VAL A 130 1.95 -16.87 -8.33
CA VAL A 130 0.81 -17.61 -7.78
C VAL A 130 1.26 -18.61 -6.70
N PHE A 131 2.32 -19.39 -6.94
CA PHE A 131 2.73 -20.46 -6.02
C PHE A 131 3.63 -20.01 -4.87
N GLY A 132 4.39 -18.92 -5.05
CA GLY A 132 5.31 -18.41 -4.02
C GLY A 132 4.77 -17.17 -3.33
N HIS A 133 4.29 -16.20 -4.11
CA HIS A 133 4.00 -14.87 -3.60
C HIS A 133 2.58 -14.74 -3.00
N LEU A 134 1.57 -15.35 -3.62
CA LEU A 134 0.21 -15.40 -3.07
C LEU A 134 0.15 -16.02 -1.66
N PRO A 135 0.74 -17.21 -1.38
CA PRO A 135 0.74 -17.75 -0.02
C PRO A 135 1.56 -16.90 0.96
N MET A 136 2.58 -16.17 0.48
CA MET A 136 3.36 -15.25 1.32
C MET A 136 2.51 -14.05 1.77
N VAL A 137 1.73 -13.45 0.87
CA VAL A 137 0.75 -12.40 1.21
C VAL A 137 -0.24 -12.87 2.28
N PHE A 138 -0.77 -14.09 2.12
CA PHE A 138 -1.68 -14.67 3.12
C PHE A 138 -0.99 -14.93 4.46
N LEU A 139 0.22 -15.49 4.46
CA LEU A 139 1.01 -15.72 5.68
C LEU A 139 1.30 -14.41 6.42
N VAL A 140 1.73 -13.37 5.70
CA VAL A 140 2.00 -12.05 6.27
C VAL A 140 0.72 -11.34 6.71
N THR A 141 -0.44 -11.61 6.12
CA THR A 141 -1.71 -10.99 6.53
C THR A 141 -2.33 -11.65 7.77
N PHE A 142 -2.19 -12.98 7.90
CA PHE A 142 -2.82 -13.74 8.98
C PHE A 142 -1.91 -13.98 10.19
N ILE A 143 -0.58 -13.92 10.01
CA ILE A 143 0.39 -14.19 11.08
C ILE A 143 1.18 -12.91 11.38
N PRO A 144 0.67 -12.03 12.27
CA PRO A 144 1.35 -10.79 12.62
C PRO A 144 2.69 -11.00 13.30
N GLU A 145 2.86 -12.13 14.00
CA GLU A 145 4.12 -12.52 14.61
C GLU A 145 5.25 -12.67 13.57
N LEU A 146 5.01 -13.08 12.33
CA LEU A 146 6.09 -13.16 11.32
C LEU A 146 6.67 -11.78 11.01
N SER A 147 5.83 -10.74 10.98
CA SER A 147 6.26 -9.37 10.73
C SER A 147 6.81 -8.68 11.98
N LEU A 148 6.35 -9.09 13.17
CA LEU A 148 6.69 -8.48 14.46
C LEU A 148 7.85 -9.18 15.17
N PHE A 149 8.16 -10.45 14.84
CA PHE A 149 9.19 -11.25 15.51
C PHE A 149 10.58 -10.61 15.45
N LEU A 150 11.02 -10.20 14.25
CA LEU A 150 12.31 -9.51 14.09
C LEU A 150 12.33 -8.13 14.78
N PRO A 151 11.34 -7.24 14.55
CA PRO A 151 11.29 -5.95 15.22
C PRO A 151 11.21 -6.04 16.75
N GLN A 152 10.48 -7.02 17.29
CA GLN A 152 10.38 -7.26 18.73
C GLN A 152 11.74 -7.66 19.33
N GLN A 153 12.50 -8.53 18.65
CA GLN A 153 13.82 -8.96 19.15
C GLN A 153 14.92 -7.89 18.98
N LEU A 154 14.86 -7.05 17.95
CA LEU A 154 15.90 -6.06 17.64
C LEU A 154 15.62 -4.65 18.18
N MET A 155 14.35 -4.23 18.21
CA MET A 155 13.95 -2.87 18.60
C MET A 155 13.13 -2.82 19.90
N GLY A 156 12.74 -3.96 20.48
CA GLY A 156 12.02 -4.01 21.75
C GLY A 156 10.63 -3.35 21.74
N VAL A 157 9.97 -3.32 20.58
CA VAL A 157 8.65 -2.69 20.40
C VAL A 157 7.56 -3.72 20.71
N GLU A 158 6.77 -3.48 21.75
CA GLU A 158 5.60 -4.30 22.15
C GLU A 158 4.37 -4.04 21.29
#